data_AF-A0A542UU91-F1
#
_entry.id   AF-A0A542UU91-F1
#
_cell.length_a   1.000
_cell.length_b   1.000
_cell.length_c   1.000
_cell.angle_alpha   90.00
_cell.angle_beta   90.00
_cell.angle_gamma   90.00
#
_symmetry.space_group_name_H-M   'P 1'
#
loop_
_entity.id
_entity.type
_entity.pdbx_description
1 polymer ?
#
loop_
_entity_poly.entity_id
_entity_poly.type
_entity_poly.pdbx_seq_one_letter_code
_entity_poly.pdbx_strand_id
1 'polypeptide(L)'
;MKSAYLVSTEDSFEEDLWRAAATLGADVREHAAQLRDDQGRLVTIFGQLDPKHAADWREGPFEHRGPGPAPDLSAAVAVSVECRWEDLFASSVARMAALLPYQAWVVDDGGVVWPAADVDPAGVRL
;
A
#
# COMPACT_ATOMS: atom_id res chain seq x y z
N MET A 1 6.18 -12.57 7.66
CA MET A 1 5.94 -12.02 6.31
C MET A 1 6.60 -10.66 6.26
N LYS A 2 6.91 -10.15 5.07
CA LYS A 2 7.41 -8.80 4.89
C LYS A 2 6.22 -7.85 4.66
N SER A 3 6.31 -6.58 5.00
CA SER A 3 5.19 -5.64 4.94
C SER A 3 5.60 -4.22 4.62
N ALA A 4 4.75 -3.53 3.89
CA ALA A 4 4.80 -2.08 3.73
C ALA A 4 3.40 -1.49 3.95
N TYR A 5 3.32 -0.17 4.08
CA TYR A 5 2.05 0.53 4.22
C TYR A 5 1.64 1.14 2.89
N LEU A 6 0.38 0.99 2.52
CA LEU A 6 -0.24 1.77 1.45
C LEU A 6 -1.07 2.87 2.10
N VAL A 7 -0.81 4.12 1.73
CA VAL A 7 -1.29 5.30 2.43
C VAL A 7 -1.95 6.30 1.47
N SER A 8 -2.91 7.04 1.99
CA SER A 8 -3.56 8.15 1.29
C SER A 8 -3.99 9.22 2.29
N THR A 9 -4.14 10.45 1.82
CA THR A 9 -4.72 11.57 2.59
C THR A 9 -6.24 11.59 2.56
N GLU A 10 -6.87 10.69 1.81
CA GLU A 10 -8.32 10.64 1.61
C GLU A 10 -8.99 9.74 2.65
N ASP A 11 -10.00 10.24 3.35
CA ASP A 11 -10.71 9.50 4.41
C ASP A 11 -11.42 8.24 3.87
N SER A 12 -11.84 8.24 2.59
CA SER A 12 -12.49 7.09 1.95
C SER A 12 -11.52 6.00 1.49
N PHE A 13 -10.22 6.16 1.73
CA PHE A 13 -9.16 5.32 1.19
C PHE A 13 -9.35 3.82 1.39
N GLU A 14 -9.63 3.39 2.62
CA GLU A 14 -9.76 1.97 2.91
C GLU A 14 -10.95 1.35 2.15
N GLU A 15 -12.09 2.04 2.08
CA GLU A 15 -13.27 1.56 1.33
C GLU A 15 -13.03 1.48 -0.17
N ASP A 16 -12.39 2.50 -0.75
CA ASP A 16 -12.08 2.54 -2.17
C ASP A 16 -11.03 1.49 -2.53
N LEU A 17 -10.07 1.25 -1.65
CA LEU A 17 -9.07 0.19 -1.82
C LEU A 17 -9.73 -1.19 -1.84
N TRP A 18 -10.75 -1.45 -1.01
CA TRP A 18 -11.51 -2.69 -1.07
C TRP A 18 -12.23 -2.87 -2.40
N ARG A 19 -12.83 -1.82 -2.94
CA ARG A 19 -13.47 -1.84 -4.27
C ARG A 19 -12.42 -2.10 -5.37
N ALA A 20 -11.25 -1.46 -5.27
CA ALA A 20 -10.15 -1.66 -6.20
C ALA A 20 -9.62 -3.11 -6.14
N ALA A 21 -9.35 -3.63 -4.95
CA ALA A 21 -8.89 -5.00 -4.75
C ALA A 21 -9.91 -6.03 -5.28
N ALA A 22 -11.20 -5.87 -4.97
CA ALA A 22 -12.26 -6.74 -5.48
C ALA A 22 -12.34 -6.70 -7.02
N THR A 23 -12.19 -5.52 -7.62
CA THR A 23 -12.14 -5.36 -9.09
C THR A 23 -10.98 -6.12 -9.72
N LEU A 24 -9.85 -6.24 -9.00
CA LEU A 24 -8.69 -7.04 -9.43
C LEU A 24 -8.84 -8.54 -9.15
N GLY A 25 -9.95 -8.98 -8.57
CA GLY A 25 -10.24 -10.38 -8.26
C GLY A 25 -9.77 -10.82 -6.87
N ALA A 26 -9.51 -9.90 -5.94
CA ALA A 26 -9.18 -10.26 -4.57
C ALA A 26 -10.39 -10.87 -3.83
N ASP A 27 -10.12 -11.83 -2.95
CA ASP A 27 -11.09 -12.30 -1.94
C ASP A 27 -11.08 -11.30 -0.77
N VAL A 28 -12.12 -10.46 -0.68
CA VAL A 28 -12.27 -9.43 0.35
C VAL A 28 -13.19 -9.92 1.45
N ARG A 29 -12.69 -9.97 2.70
CA ARG A 29 -13.43 -10.41 3.89
C ARG A 29 -13.11 -9.51 5.08
N GLU A 30 -14.16 -8.92 5.65
CA GLU A 30 -14.06 -8.02 6.82
C GLU A 30 -13.03 -6.91 6.58
N HIS A 31 -11.83 -7.06 7.16
CA HIS A 31 -10.74 -6.09 7.13
C HIS A 31 -9.50 -6.63 6.40
N ALA A 32 -9.68 -7.64 5.54
CA ALA A 32 -8.60 -8.23 4.77
C ALA A 32 -9.00 -8.45 3.31
N ALA A 33 -8.04 -8.27 2.40
CA ALA A 33 -8.16 -8.63 1.00
C ALA A 33 -6.97 -9.48 0.55
N GLN A 34 -7.24 -10.58 -0.15
CA GLN A 34 -6.22 -11.50 -0.65
C GLN A 34 -6.23 -11.57 -2.17
N LEU A 35 -5.11 -11.21 -2.79
CA LEU A 35 -4.92 -11.27 -4.23
C LEU A 35 -3.87 -12.33 -4.58
N ARG A 36 -4.20 -13.19 -5.55
CA ARG A 36 -3.27 -14.17 -6.10
C ARG A 36 -2.92 -13.84 -7.54
N ASP A 37 -1.67 -14.09 -7.92
CA ASP A 37 -1.28 -14.09 -9.32
C ASP A 37 -1.44 -15.49 -9.95
N ASP A 38 -1.15 -15.60 -11.24
CA ASP A 38 -1.27 -16.85 -12.00
C ASP A 38 -0.28 -17.94 -11.53
N GLN A 39 0.74 -17.57 -10.75
CA GLN A 39 1.69 -18.49 -10.13
C GLN A 39 1.26 -18.92 -8.72
N GLY A 40 0.11 -18.43 -8.23
CA GLY A 40 -0.41 -18.69 -6.90
C GLY A 40 0.31 -17.93 -5.78
N ARG A 41 1.20 -16.99 -6.11
CA ARG A 41 1.83 -16.09 -5.14
C ARG A 41 0.78 -15.15 -4.56
N LEU A 42 0.96 -14.74 -3.31
CA LEU A 42 -0.08 -14.08 -2.52
C LEU A 42 0.37 -12.69 -2.05
N VAL A 43 -0.53 -11.73 -2.18
CA VAL A 43 -0.53 -10.44 -1.48
C VAL A 43 -1.72 -10.44 -0.54
N THR A 44 -1.51 -10.04 0.72
CA THR A 44 -2.60 -9.80 1.67
C THR A 44 -2.57 -8.35 2.10
N ILE A 45 -3.73 -7.71 2.11
CA ILE A 45 -3.93 -6.34 2.58
C ILE A 45 -4.74 -6.43 3.87
N PHE A 46 -4.32 -5.72 4.90
CA PHE A 46 -5.04 -5.62 6.18
C PHE A 46 -5.39 -4.16 6.47
N GLY A 47 -6.67 -3.90 6.64
CA GLY A 47 -7.19 -2.60 7.06
C GLY A 47 -7.24 -2.46 8.59
N GLN A 48 -7.96 -1.44 9.05
CA GLN A 48 -8.10 -1.11 10.47
C GLN A 48 -6.76 -1.09 11.22
N LEU A 49 -5.74 -0.48 10.60
CA LEU A 49 -4.44 -0.40 11.22
C LEU A 49 -4.56 0.34 12.56
N ASP A 50 -4.21 -0.35 13.67
CA ASP A 50 -4.30 0.25 15.00
C ASP A 50 -3.42 1.50 15.04
N PRO A 51 -3.97 2.68 15.37
CA PRO A 51 -3.21 3.93 15.47
C PRO A 51 -1.99 3.83 16.40
N LYS A 52 -1.97 2.90 17.36
CA LYS A 52 -0.83 2.66 18.25
C LYS A 52 0.38 2.03 17.53
N HIS A 53 0.15 1.35 16.41
CA HIS A 53 1.19 0.82 15.53
C HIS A 53 1.44 1.75 14.33
N ALA A 54 0.82 2.93 14.30
CA ALA A 54 0.93 3.88 13.19
C ALA A 54 2.10 4.86 13.31
N ALA A 55 2.77 4.91 14.47
CA ALA A 55 3.89 5.84 14.70
C ALA A 55 5.03 5.62 13.67
N ASP A 56 5.29 4.36 13.33
CA ASP A 56 6.46 3.97 12.52
C ASP A 56 6.37 4.47 11.07
N TRP A 57 5.16 4.58 10.50
CA TRP A 57 4.96 5.08 9.13
C TRP A 57 4.44 6.51 9.05
N ARG A 58 4.00 7.11 10.16
CA ARG A 58 3.51 8.51 10.19
C ARG A 58 4.58 9.53 10.54
N GLU A 59 5.56 9.18 11.39
CA GLU A 59 6.45 10.16 12.04
C GLU A 59 7.94 9.98 11.71
N GLY A 60 8.28 9.17 10.70
CA GLY A 60 9.67 8.93 10.29
C GLY A 60 10.30 10.07 9.49
N PRO A 61 11.64 10.20 9.47
CA PRO A 61 12.30 10.94 8.40
C PRO A 61 12.10 10.16 7.10
N PHE A 62 11.26 10.68 6.21
CA PHE A 62 10.96 10.02 4.95
C PHE A 62 11.88 10.48 3.82
N GLU A 63 12.44 9.53 3.08
CA GLU A 63 12.99 9.80 1.76
C GLU A 63 11.88 9.62 0.72
N HIS A 64 11.51 10.67 -0.02
CA HIS A 64 10.56 10.54 -1.11
C HIS A 64 11.27 10.15 -2.41
N ARG A 65 10.84 9.05 -3.04
CA ARG A 65 11.36 8.55 -4.31
C ARG A 65 10.25 8.36 -5.33
N GLY A 66 10.27 9.18 -6.37
CA GLY A 66 9.34 9.09 -7.49
C GLY A 66 8.84 10.46 -7.95
N PRO A 67 7.95 10.48 -8.96
CA PRO A 67 7.34 11.71 -9.45
C PRO A 67 6.35 12.33 -8.44
N GLY A 68 6.12 13.64 -8.57
CA GLY A 68 5.11 14.36 -7.79
C GLY A 68 5.57 14.79 -6.39
N PRO A 69 4.69 15.46 -5.64
CA PRO A 69 4.98 15.87 -4.27
C PRO A 69 4.88 14.69 -3.30
N ALA A 70 5.69 14.74 -2.24
CA ALA A 70 5.52 13.86 -1.10
C ALA A 70 4.20 14.19 -0.36
N PRO A 71 3.49 13.18 0.18
CA PRO A 71 2.28 13.40 0.96
C PRO A 71 2.60 13.95 2.36
N ASP A 72 1.64 14.64 2.96
CA ASP A 72 1.64 14.88 4.40
C ASP A 72 1.07 13.64 5.11
N LEU A 73 1.97 12.83 5.69
CA LEU A 73 1.59 11.57 6.34
C LEU A 73 0.97 11.77 7.73
N SER A 74 1.05 12.98 8.31
CA SER A 74 0.53 13.24 9.66
C SER A 74 -0.99 13.08 9.77
N ALA A 75 -1.70 13.33 8.67
CA ALA A 75 -3.15 13.19 8.55
C ALA A 75 -3.57 11.98 7.69
N ALA A 76 -2.63 11.18 7.19
CA ALA A 76 -2.93 10.09 6.28
C ALA A 76 -3.60 8.91 7.00
N VAL A 77 -4.34 8.14 6.22
CA VAL A 77 -4.86 6.81 6.56
C VAL A 77 -4.06 5.75 5.83
N ALA A 78 -3.98 4.56 6.41
CA ALA A 78 -3.14 3.49 5.88
C ALA A 78 -3.77 2.12 6.05
N VAL A 79 -3.37 1.22 5.18
CA VAL A 79 -3.49 -0.24 5.34
C VAL A 79 -2.09 -0.85 5.36
N SER A 80 -1.92 -2.02 5.97
CA SER A 80 -0.69 -2.80 5.78
C SER A 80 -0.87 -3.77 4.61
N VAL A 81 0.20 -3.97 3.88
CA VAL A 81 0.26 -4.88 2.74
C VAL A 81 1.38 -5.86 3.01
N GLU A 82 1.01 -7.11 3.28
CA GLU A 82 1.96 -8.20 3.44
C GLU A 82 2.18 -8.93 2.12
N CYS A 83 3.45 -9.03 1.71
CA CYS A 83 3.85 -9.80 0.55
C CYS A 83 5.26 -10.34 0.75
N ARG A 84 5.55 -11.50 0.17
CA ARG A 84 6.91 -12.07 0.19
C ARG A 84 7.78 -11.57 -0.96
N TRP A 85 7.18 -11.07 -2.04
CA TRP A 85 7.85 -10.77 -3.30
C TRP A 85 7.64 -9.31 -3.71
N GLU A 86 8.73 -8.57 -3.88
CA GLU A 86 8.73 -7.14 -4.17
C GLU A 86 8.16 -6.82 -5.57
N ASP A 87 8.39 -7.68 -6.56
CA ASP A 87 7.82 -7.57 -7.91
C ASP A 87 6.30 -7.71 -7.91
N LEU A 88 5.79 -8.69 -7.18
CA LEU A 88 4.35 -8.91 -7.00
C LEU A 88 3.74 -7.74 -6.22
N PHE A 89 4.37 -7.33 -5.13
CA PHE A 89 3.94 -6.18 -4.34
C PHE A 89 3.80 -4.92 -5.20
N ALA A 90 4.86 -4.54 -5.92
CA ALA A 90 4.86 -3.34 -6.74
C ALA A 90 3.77 -3.40 -7.82
N SER A 91 3.65 -4.54 -8.50
CA SER A 91 2.62 -4.76 -9.52
C SER A 91 1.20 -4.69 -8.95
N SER A 92 0.94 -5.33 -7.81
CA SER A 92 -0.37 -5.32 -7.16
C SER A 92 -0.76 -3.93 -6.68
N VAL A 93 0.16 -3.21 -6.03
CA VAL A 93 -0.08 -1.86 -5.55
C VAL A 93 -0.31 -0.88 -6.70
N ALA A 94 0.50 -0.94 -7.76
CA ALA A 94 0.32 -0.08 -8.94
C ALA A 94 -1.05 -0.31 -9.60
N ARG A 95 -1.49 -1.57 -9.71
CA ARG A 95 -2.82 -1.90 -10.25
C ARG A 95 -3.96 -1.38 -9.37
N MET A 96 -3.81 -1.42 -8.05
CA MET A 96 -4.81 -0.85 -7.15
C MET A 96 -4.83 0.68 -7.24
N ALA A 97 -3.66 1.31 -7.24
CA ALA A 97 -3.51 2.76 -7.35
C ALA A 97 -4.14 3.31 -8.65
N ALA A 98 -4.01 2.57 -9.77
CA ALA A 98 -4.63 2.93 -11.04
C ALA A 98 -6.18 2.93 -11.01
N LEU A 99 -6.80 2.30 -10.02
CA LEU A 99 -8.25 2.25 -9.83
C LEU A 99 -8.75 3.28 -8.81
N LEU A 100 -7.86 3.93 -8.07
CA LEU A 100 -8.23 4.96 -7.11
C LEU A 100 -8.45 6.31 -7.83
N PRO A 101 -9.42 7.12 -7.39
CA PRO A 101 -9.68 8.43 -8.00
C PRO A 101 -8.68 9.52 -7.56
N TYR A 102 -7.68 9.16 -6.75
CA TYR A 102 -6.69 10.04 -6.14
C TYR A 102 -5.34 9.33 -6.04
N GLN A 103 -4.32 10.09 -5.66
CA GLN A 103 -2.98 9.56 -5.45
C GLN A 103 -2.89 8.76 -4.14
N ALA A 104 -2.15 7.65 -4.18
CA ALA A 104 -1.76 6.89 -3.01
C ALA A 104 -0.24 6.71 -3.02
N TRP A 105 0.33 6.38 -1.86
CA TRP A 105 1.77 6.19 -1.69
C TRP A 105 2.07 4.93 -0.90
N VAL A 106 3.25 4.37 -1.10
CA VAL A 106 3.79 3.28 -0.28
C VAL A 106 4.81 3.87 0.70
N VAL A 107 4.72 3.49 1.97
CA VAL A 107 5.80 3.65 2.95
C VAL A 107 6.41 2.28 3.18
N ASP A 108 7.67 2.11 2.77
CA ASP A 108 8.39 0.84 2.86
C ASP A 108 9.11 0.68 4.22
N ASP A 109 9.62 -0.51 4.52
CA ASP A 109 10.30 -0.82 5.80
C ASP A 109 11.60 0.00 6.00
N GLY A 110 12.13 0.59 4.93
CA GLY A 110 13.26 1.50 4.97
C GLY A 110 12.93 2.95 5.29
N GLY A 111 11.64 3.29 5.47
CA GLY A 111 11.19 4.67 5.64
C GLY A 111 11.21 5.47 4.32
N VAL A 112 11.14 4.79 3.17
CA VAL A 112 11.07 5.44 1.86
C VAL A 112 9.61 5.54 1.43
N VAL A 113 9.23 6.71 0.92
CA VAL A 113 7.89 7.00 0.39
C VAL A 113 7.92 6.97 -1.13
N TRP A 114 7.06 6.15 -1.72
CA TRP A 114 6.96 5.95 -3.16
C TRP A 114 5.55 6.29 -3.63
N PRO A 115 5.35 6.96 -4.77
CA PRO A 115 4.04 6.96 -5.42
C PRO A 115 3.62 5.52 -5.72
N ALA A 116 2.40 5.14 -5.32
CA ALA A 116 1.94 3.75 -5.42
C ALA A 116 1.94 3.21 -6.87
N ALA A 117 1.78 4.10 -7.86
CA ALA A 117 1.84 3.75 -9.28
C ALA A 117 3.28 3.49 -9.80
N ASP A 118 4.31 3.96 -9.09
CA ASP A 118 5.70 4.04 -9.56
C ASP A 118 6.70 3.40 -8.58
N VAL A 119 6.25 2.39 -7.81
CA VAL A 119 7.14 1.63 -6.90
C VAL A 119 8.15 0.83 -7.72
N ASP A 120 9.44 1.06 -7.51
CA ASP A 120 10.51 0.25 -8.12
C ASP A 120 10.66 -1.09 -7.36
N PRO A 121 10.36 -2.24 -7.99
CA PRO A 121 10.48 -3.54 -7.34
C PRO A 121 11.92 -3.93 -6.97
N ALA A 122 12.94 -3.31 -7.58
CA ALA A 122 14.34 -3.54 -7.21
C ALA A 122 14.80 -2.66 -6.04
N GLY A 123 14.06 -1.58 -5.74
CA GLY A 123 14.41 -0.59 -4.73
C GLY A 123 13.58 -0.66 -3.45
N VAL A 124 12.32 -1.10 -3.54
CA VAL A 124 11.38 -1.17 -2.41
C VAL A 124 11.82 -2.22 -1.38
N ARG A 125 11.62 -1.89 -0.09
CA ARG A 125 11.89 -2.81 1.03
C ARG A 125 10.61 -3.17 1.76
N LEU A 126 10.25 -4.44 1.70
CA LEU A 126 9.17 -5.01 2.52
C LEU A 126 9.73 -5.59 3.82
#